data_AF-A0A1S8TK82-F1
#
_entry.id   AF-A0A1S8TK82-F1
#
_cell.length_a   1.000
_cell.length_b   1.000
_cell.length_c   1.000
_cell.angle_alpha   90.00
_cell.angle_beta   90.00
_cell.angle_gamma   90.00
#
_symmetry.space_group_name_H-M   'P 1'
#
loop_
_entity.id
_entity.type
_entity.pdbx_description
1 polymer ?
#
loop_
_entity_poly.entity_id
_entity_poly.type
_entity_poly.pdbx_seq_one_letter_code
_entity_poly.pdbx_strand_id
1 'polypeptide(L)' 'MDKYTLGIDSGSTTTKGVLFDGEKIVKTMILKTSSKPKESIYKIYNELYSKAVGLQ' A
#
# COMPACT_ATOMS: atom_id res chain seq x y z
N MET A 1 13.29 11.25 -9.78
CA MET A 1 12.12 10.81 -10.55
C MET A 1 11.59 9.60 -9.83
N ASP A 2 10.37 9.70 -9.30
CA ASP A 2 9.80 8.61 -8.52
C ASP A 2 9.40 7.48 -9.47
N LYS A 3 9.82 6.26 -9.13
CA LYS A 3 9.70 5.08 -10.00
C LYS A 3 8.43 4.28 -9.74
N TYR A 4 7.84 4.44 -8.56
CA TYR A 4 6.68 3.67 -8.14
C TYR A 4 5.58 4.53 -7.54
N THR A 5 4.34 4.06 -7.67
CA THR A 5 3.17 4.61 -6.97
C THR A 5 2.66 3.57 -5.97
N LEU A 6 2.36 4.02 -4.75
CA LEU A 6 1.78 3.19 -3.70
C LEU A 6 0.29 3.51 -3.54
N GLY A 7 -0.57 2.54 -3.84
CA GLY A 7 -1.99 2.59 -3.56
C GLY A 7 -2.33 1.85 -2.27
N ILE A 8 -3.14 2.46 -1.40
CA ILE A 8 -3.70 1.80 -0.21
C ILE A 8 -5.22 2.02 -0.21
N ASP A 9 -5.97 0.92 -0.15
CA ASP A 9 -7.42 0.90 -0.03
C ASP A 9 -7.80 0.24 1.31
N SER A 10 -8.46 0.99 2.20
CA SER A 10 -8.86 0.49 3.52
C SER A 10 -10.37 0.30 3.58
N GLY A 11 -10.82 -0.92 3.29
CA GLY A 11 -12.21 -1.34 3.43
C GLY A 11 -12.54 -1.82 4.85
N SER A 12 -13.82 -2.06 5.15
CA SER A 12 -14.27 -2.52 6.48
C SER A 12 -13.75 -3.91 6.88
N THR A 13 -13.47 -4.77 5.90
CA THR A 13 -13.03 -6.16 6.12
C THR A 13 -11.55 -6.34 5.83
N THR A 14 -11.02 -5.69 4.81
CA THR A 14 -9.61 -5.79 4.42
C THR A 14 -9.02 -4.45 4.02
N THR A 15 -7.77 -4.24 4.37
CA THR A 15 -6.93 -3.18 3.81
C THR A 15 -6.02 -3.83 2.77
N LYS A 16 -5.95 -3.23 1.58
CA LYS A 16 -5.17 -3.69 0.44
C LYS A 16 -4.10 -2.66 0.11
N GLY A 17 -2.95 -3.13 -0.34
CA GLY A 17 -1.82 -2.33 -0.78
C GLY A 17 -1.32 -2.80 -2.13
N VAL A 18 -0.96 -1.85 -2.99
CA VAL A 18 -0.45 -2.12 -4.34
C VAL A 18 0.75 -1.21 -4.60
N LEU A 19 1.85 -1.80 -5.06
CA LEU A 19 3.00 -1.08 -5.60
C LEU A 19 2.99 -1.21 -7.13
N PHE A 20 2.91 -0.09 -7.83
CA PHE A 20 2.82 0.00 -9.29
C PHE A 20 4.05 0.73 -9.85
N ASP A 21 4.64 0.25 -10.95
CA ASP A 21 5.86 0.84 -11.55
C ASP A 21 5.61 1.77 -12.76
N GLY A 22 4.34 2.01 -13.10
CA GLY A 22 3.95 2.73 -14.31
C GLY A 22 3.44 1.82 -15.43
N GLU A 23 3.80 0.52 -15.41
CA GLU A 23 3.38 -0.46 -16.42
C GLU A 23 2.63 -1.64 -15.81
N LYS A 24 3.09 -2.14 -14.64
CA LYS A 24 2.53 -3.33 -13.98
C LYS A 24 2.55 -3.23 -12.47
N ILE A 25 1.77 -4.12 -11.86
CA ILE A 25 1.77 -4.33 -10.41
C ILE A 25 3.01 -5.14 -10.03
N VAL A 26 3.84 -4.58 -9.16
CA VAL A 26 5.11 -5.17 -8.70
C VAL A 26 4.92 -5.96 -7.40
N LYS A 27 4.07 -5.45 -6.51
CA LYS A 27 3.78 -6.07 -5.21
C LYS A 27 2.35 -5.78 -4.79
N THR A 28 1.72 -6.76 -4.15
CA THR A 28 0.42 -6.58 -3.49
C THR A 28 0.49 -7.09 -2.06
N MET A 29 -0.35 -6.51 -1.20
CA MET A 29 -0.52 -6.96 0.17
C MET A 29 -1.99 -6.86 0.55
N ILE A 30 -2.52 -7.87 1.25
CA ILE A 30 -3.89 -7.84 1.78
C ILE A 30 -3.82 -8.21 3.26
N LEU A 31 -4.41 -7.37 4.10
CA LEU A 31 -4.54 -7.59 5.54
C LEU A 31 -6.01 -7.49 5.93
N LYS A 32 -6.43 -8.22 6.96
CA LYS A 32 -7.73 -7.96 7.60
C LYS A 32 -7.71 -6.55 8.20
N THR A 33 -8.77 -5.80 7.93
CA THR A 33 -9.03 -4.55 8.64
C THR A 33 -9.45 -4.95 10.04
N SER A 34 -8.53 -4.79 10.99
CA SER A 34 -8.87 -4.97 12.39
C SER A 34 -9.80 -3.84 12.85
N SER A 35 -10.25 -3.89 14.10
CA SER A 35 -10.90 -2.75 14.76
C SER A 35 -10.03 -1.48 14.82
N LYS A 36 -8.79 -1.53 14.31
CA LYS A 36 -7.86 -0.42 14.21
C LYS A 36 -7.36 -0.27 12.75
N PRO A 37 -8.17 0.34 11.86
CA PRO A 37 -7.81 0.54 10.44
C PRO A 37 -6.45 1.20 10.25
N LYS A 38 -6.14 2.19 11.10
CA LYS A 38 -4.84 2.87 11.15
C LYS A 38 -3.66 1.89 11.20
N GLU A 39 -3.70 0.89 12.07
CA GLU A 39 -2.61 -0.09 12.20
C GLU A 39 -2.44 -0.91 10.91
N SER A 40 -3.53 -1.31 10.26
CA SER A 40 -3.47 -2.06 9.01
C SER A 40 -2.90 -1.22 7.86
N ILE A 41 -3.25 0.07 7.79
CA ILE A 41 -2.71 1.02 6.79
C ILE A 41 -1.21 1.20 7.00
N TYR A 42 -0.75 1.44 8.24
CA TYR A 42 0.69 1.61 8.52
C TYR A 42 1.49 0.35 8.23
N LYS A 43 0.95 -0.84 8.51
CA LYS A 43 1.62 -2.10 8.16
C LYS A 43 1.85 -2.20 6.64
N ILE A 44 0.82 -1.91 5.85
CA ILE A 44 0.96 -1.91 4.38
C ILE A 44 1.94 -0.83 3.92
N TYR A 45 1.82 0.39 4.45
CA TYR A 45 2.72 1.48 4.12
C TYR A 45 4.18 1.10 4.39
N ASN A 46 4.49 0.62 5.58
CA ASN A 46 5.85 0.26 5.97
C ASN A 46 6.43 -0.90 5.14
N GLU A 47 5.58 -1.81 4.66
CA GLU A 47 5.98 -2.99 3.87
C GLU A 47 6.18 -2.70 2.37
N LEU A 48 5.48 -1.68 1.85
CA LEU A 48 5.48 -1.36 0.42
C LEU A 48 6.21 -0.05 0.08
N TYR A 49 6.36 0.87 1.04
CA TYR A 49 7.03 2.15 0.82
C TYR A 49 8.54 1.97 0.66
N SER A 50 9.11 2.78 -0.23
CA SER A 50 10.55 2.99 -0.34
C SER A 50 10.82 4.41 -0.81
N LYS A 51 12.08 4.87 -0.76
CA LYS A 51 12.45 6.19 -1.30
C LYS A 51 12.17 6.38 -2.79
N ALA A 52 11.87 5.30 -3.52
CA ALA A 52 11.53 5.34 -4.94
C ALA A 52 10.01 5.46 -5.19
N VAL A 53 9.19 5.46 -4.14
CA VAL A 53 7.74 5.69 -4.20
C VAL A 53 7.48 7.18 -4.19
N GLY A 54 6.73 7.66 -5.17
CA GLY A 54 6.34 9.06 -5.23
C GLY A 54 5.26 9.38 -4.21
N LEU A 55 5.40 10.54 -3.56
CA LEU A 55 4.34 11.12 -2.75
C LEU A 55 3.41 11.86 -3.72
N GLN A 56 2.19 11.36 -3.88
CA GLN A 56 1.10 12.04 -4.60
C GLN A 56 0.18 12.75 -3.62
#